data_AF-A0A1R4K310-F1
#
_entry.id   AF-A0A1R4K310-F1
#
_cell.length_a   1.000
_cell.length_b   1.000
_cell.length_c   1.000
_cell.angle_alpha   90.00
_cell.angle_beta   90.00
_cell.angle_gamma   90.00
#
_symmetry.space_group_name_H-M   'P 1'
#
loop_
_entity.id
_entity.type
_entity.pdbx_description
1 polymer ?
#
loop_
_entity_poly.entity_id
_entity_poly.type
_entity_poly.pdbx_seq_one_letter_code
_entity_poly.pdbx_strand_id
1 'polypeptide(L)' 'MSTITIEGVETQEVHDLLKGMNADHAQGYLYAKPLAYDDYLQYLNSQYNLKMLDSPF' A
#
# COMPACT_ATOMS: atom_id res chain seq x y z
N MET A 1 -3.01 -7.28 20.95
CA MET A 1 -1.89 -6.76 20.14
C MET A 1 -2.33 -5.46 19.52
N SER A 2 -1.45 -4.47 19.51
CA SER A 2 -1.70 -3.19 18.83
C SER A 2 -1.10 -3.26 17.43
N THR A 3 -1.81 -2.70 16.46
CA THR A 3 -1.33 -2.54 15.07
C THR A 3 -0.76 -1.14 14.89
N ILE A 4 0.35 -1.02 14.18
CA ILE A 4 1.06 0.23 13.92
C ILE A 4 0.95 0.57 12.44
N THR A 5 0.39 1.74 12.15
CA THR A 5 0.36 2.34 10.80
C THR A 5 1.32 3.51 10.74
N ILE A 6 2.19 3.54 9.73
CA ILE A 6 3.09 4.66 9.47
C ILE A 6 2.55 5.51 8.31
N GLU A 7 2.30 6.78 8.58
CA GLU A 7 1.78 7.75 7.60
C GLU A 7 2.92 8.60 6.99
N GLY A 8 2.74 9.08 5.77
CA GLY A 8 3.71 9.93 5.08
C GLY A 8 4.90 9.20 4.45
N VAL A 9 4.76 7.93 4.07
CA VAL A 9 5.83 7.18 3.36
C VAL A 9 5.91 7.61 1.90
N GLU A 10 7.01 8.25 1.51
CA GLU A 10 7.19 8.83 0.18
C GLU A 10 8.23 8.10 -0.70
N THR A 11 9.16 7.34 -0.09
CA THR A 11 10.26 6.70 -0.82
C THR A 11 10.39 5.20 -0.49
N GLN A 12 10.91 4.43 -1.44
CA GLN A 12 11.14 2.99 -1.26
C GLN A 12 12.12 2.70 -0.13
N GLU A 13 13.15 3.52 0.05
CA GLU A 13 14.12 3.38 1.15
C GLU A 13 13.44 3.46 2.53
N VAL A 14 12.51 4.41 2.71
CA VAL A 14 11.74 4.55 3.95
C VAL A 14 10.81 3.36 4.16
N HIS A 15 10.15 2.87 3.09
CA HIS A 15 9.35 1.63 3.16
C HIS A 15 10.18 0.45 3.65
N ASP A 16 11.34 0.21 3.05
CA ASP A 16 12.19 -0.94 3.36
C ASP A 16 12.69 -0.89 4.81
N LEU A 17 13.06 0.30 5.30
CA LEU A 17 13.43 0.52 6.69
C LEU A 17 12.29 0.16 7.65
N LEU A 18 11.09 0.72 7.43
CA LEU A 18 9.93 0.51 8.30
C LEU A 18 9.46 -0.95 8.31
N LYS A 19 9.54 -1.62 7.15
CA LYS A 19 9.28 -3.06 7.04
C LYS A 19 10.28 -3.87 7.86
N GLY A 20 11.56 -3.51 7.83
CA GLY A 20 12.60 -4.11 8.69
C GLY A 20 12.37 -3.90 10.19
N MET A 21 11.64 -2.83 10.56
CA MET A 21 11.23 -2.55 11.94
C MET A 21 9.92 -3.25 12.34
N ASN A 22 9.34 -4.09 11.46
CA ASN A 22 8.05 -4.77 11.65
C ASN A 22 6.85 -3.82 11.80
N ALA A 23 6.82 -2.71 11.06
CA ALA A 23 5.59 -1.93 10.90
C ALA A 23 4.51 -2.78 10.18
N ASP A 24 3.27 -2.74 10.66
CA ASP A 24 2.18 -3.55 10.09
C ASP A 24 1.66 -2.95 8.79
N HIS A 25 1.50 -1.62 8.77
CA HIS A 25 0.89 -0.88 7.66
C HIS A 25 1.64 0.41 7.35
N ALA A 26 1.51 0.87 6.11
CA ALA A 26 2.07 2.13 5.67
C ALA A 26 1.14 2.83 4.69
N GLN A 27 1.11 4.16 4.77
CA GLN A 27 0.35 5.04 3.88
C GLN A 27 1.21 6.23 3.49
N GLY A 28 1.12 6.66 2.24
CA GLY A 28 1.88 7.82 1.75
C GLY A 28 2.01 7.81 0.23
N TYR A 29 2.65 8.87 -0.30
CA TYR A 29 2.71 9.14 -1.73
C TYR A 29 3.52 8.10 -2.52
N LEU A 30 4.34 7.28 -1.83
CA LEU A 30 4.97 6.11 -2.44
C LEU A 30 3.94 5.16 -3.07
N TYR A 31 2.78 4.99 -2.41
CA TYR A 31 1.74 4.05 -2.85
C TYR A 31 0.69 4.75 -3.71
N ALA A 32 0.14 5.84 -3.19
CA ALA A 32 -0.85 6.67 -3.86
C ALA A 32 -0.98 8.01 -3.14
N LYS A 33 -1.16 9.08 -3.91
CA LYS A 33 -1.78 10.31 -3.39
C LYS A 33 -3.22 10.02 -2.94
N PRO A 34 -3.85 10.87 -2.11
CA PRO A 34 -5.29 10.79 -1.87
C PRO A 34 -6.06 10.75 -3.20
N LEU A 35 -6.94 9.76 -3.33
CA LEU A 35 -7.70 9.51 -4.55
C LEU A 35 -9.14 9.96 -4.38
N ALA A 36 -9.76 10.44 -5.46
CA ALA A 36 -11.21 10.60 -5.52
C ALA A 36 -11.88 9.21 -5.47
N TYR A 37 -13.18 9.18 -5.17
CA TYR A 37 -13.91 7.93 -5.01
C TYR A 37 -13.79 7.01 -6.25
N ASP A 38 -14.05 7.52 -7.45
CA ASP A 38 -14.00 6.71 -8.68
C ASP A 38 -12.57 6.24 -8.99
N ASP A 39 -11.57 7.11 -8.78
CA ASP A 39 -10.15 6.77 -8.93
C ASP A 39 -9.73 5.66 -7.95
N TYR A 40 -10.27 5.69 -6.72
CA TYR A 40 -10.02 4.67 -5.72
C TYR A 40 -10.64 3.32 -6.11
N LEU A 41 -11.86 3.31 -6.66
CA LEU A 41 -12.47 2.07 -7.17
C LEU A 41 -11.62 1.46 -8.31
N GLN A 42 -11.12 2.31 -9.22
CA GLN A 42 -10.24 1.85 -10.28
C GLN A 42 -8.91 1.31 -9.74
N TYR A 43 -8.33 2.00 -8.76
CA TYR A 43 -7.12 1.57 -8.08
C TYR A 43 -7.31 0.19 -7.44
N LEU A 44 -8.37 -0.03 -6.67
CA LEU A 44 -8.67 -1.33 -6.06
C LEU A 44 -8.82 -2.43 -7.11
N ASN A 45 -9.60 -2.20 -8.17
CA ASN A 45 -9.77 -3.18 -9.23
C ASN A 45 -8.43 -3.57 -9.88
N SER A 46 -7.54 -2.59 -10.11
CA SER A 46 -6.21 -2.86 -10.65
C SER A 46 -5.39 -3.78 -9.73
N GLN A 47 -5.44 -3.56 -8.41
CA GLN A 47 -4.70 -4.36 -7.43
C GLN A 47 -5.26 -5.79 -7.31
N TYR A 48 -6.59 -5.96 -7.36
CA TYR A 48 -7.21 -7.29 -7.36
C TYR A 48 -6.85 -8.09 -8.62
N ASN A 49 -6.90 -7.45 -9.79
CA ASN A 49 -6.55 -8.12 -11.05
C ASN A 49 -5.08 -8.53 -11.07
N LEU A 50 -4.16 -7.69 -10.55
CA LEU A 50 -2.74 -8.06 -10.41
C LEU A 50 -2.55 -9.27 -9.50
N LYS A 51 -3.24 -9.32 -8.34
CA LYS A 51 -3.16 -10.49 -7.44
C LYS A 51 -3.70 -11.77 -8.07
N MET A 52 -4.70 -11.69 -8.94
CA MET A 52 -5.22 -12.83 -9.71
C MET A 52 -4.26 -13.30 -10.82
N LEU A 53 -3.40 -12.42 -11.34
CA LEU A 53 -2.34 -12.81 -12.27
C LEU A 53 -1.22 -13.57 -11.55
N ASP A 54 -0.92 -13.20 -10.30
CA ASP A 54 0.12 -13.82 -9.48
C ASP A 54 -0.37 -15.09 -8.72
N SER A 55 -1.68 -15.37 -8.73
CA SER A 55 -2.30 -16.59 -8.18
C SER A 55 -3.27 -17.19 -9.19
N PRO A 56 -2.96 -18.34 -9.84
CA PRO A 56 -3.86 -18.97 -10.80
C PRO A 56 -5.06 -19.69 -10.16
N PHE A 57 -5.35 -19.42 -8.88
CA PHE A 57 -6.47 -19.95 -8.11
C PHE A 57 -7.16 -18.83 -7.35
#